data_AF-A0A0T0MCX7-F1
#
_entry.id   AF-A0A0T0MCX7-F1
#
_cell.length_a   1.000
_cell.length_b   1.000
_cell.length_c   1.000
_cell.angle_alpha   90.00
_cell.angle_beta   90.00
_cell.angle_gamma   90.00
#
_symmetry.space_group_name_H-M   'P 1'
#
loop_
_entity.id
_entity.type
_entity.pdbx_description
1 polymer ?
#
loop_
_entity_poly.entity_id
_entity_poly.type
_entity_poly.pdbx_seq_one_letter_code
_entity_poly.pdbx_strand_id
1 'polypeptide(L)'
;MYNILIRPLIEEDAETSYLWRNDSEIWKYTGKRPMHKVTPEIELDWIKKILSEKSSKRFAILCDNKYVGNVQLTDITDTNAQFHIFIGDKNYWNKGIASLATYKILHYAKYTLKLEEIYLLVNSDNLSAIKSYKKNNFVSTTHQEKDGWLKMYCNLSNLKPAKVSVFMMVYNHAEYLKKSLDGILMQKCNFTYEIVIGEDFSTDNSRIILQDYNYKFPGKFNLLLHNENIGAHKNQELTFKNCSGEYIAVCEGDDYWTDPLKLQKQINFLEDNKDFSICFHNVEEIDIEGNIRSERILKSEFSEKVYTIEDLSKVNFIHTPSVVFRKNYSQLPEFFEFCPIGDYPLHLINAQYGKIKYFPDKMACYRIGSGIWSKQDVKTQILKTVYTITYLIMYFKNNAVVKQNLENQVRLLLEEATVTKKIILDADYKDLYLISKKMYIGNILQLLKIKILSKIWKTN
;
A
#
# COMPACT_ATOMS: atom_id res chain seq x y z
N MET A 1 5.83 7.88 17.74
CA MET A 1 5.31 7.73 16.36
C MET A 1 3.83 7.97 16.40
N TYR A 2 3.26 8.49 15.31
CA TYR A 2 1.85 8.88 15.29
C TYR A 2 1.16 8.28 14.08
N ASN A 3 -0.10 7.90 14.24
CA ASN A 3 -0.99 7.75 13.11
C ASN A 3 -1.48 9.14 12.73
N ILE A 4 -1.18 9.57 11.50
CA ILE A 4 -1.61 10.88 11.00
C ILE A 4 -2.56 10.64 9.84
N LEU A 5 -3.80 11.08 10.03
CA LEU A 5 -4.85 11.04 9.04
C LEU A 5 -5.36 12.46 8.80
N ILE A 6 -5.99 12.63 7.65
CA ILE A 6 -6.71 13.84 7.31
C ILE A 6 -8.12 13.39 6.97
N ARG A 7 -9.12 14.16 7.40
CA ARG A 7 -10.51 13.98 6.98
C ARG A 7 -11.13 15.33 6.61
N PRO A 8 -12.22 15.36 5.83
CA PRO A 8 -13.02 16.58 5.69
C PRO A 8 -13.33 17.21 7.05
N LEU A 9 -13.26 18.54 7.12
CA LEU A 9 -13.68 19.30 8.30
C LEU A 9 -15.18 19.11 8.51
N ILE A 10 -15.61 18.95 9.77
CA ILE A 10 -17.02 18.78 10.15
C ILE A 10 -17.44 19.85 11.15
N GLU A 11 -18.75 19.99 11.37
CA GLU A 11 -19.31 21.02 12.25
C GLU A 11 -18.85 20.84 13.71
N GLU A 12 -18.72 19.61 14.17
CA GLU A 12 -18.30 19.25 15.53
C GLU A 12 -16.86 19.69 15.84
N ASP A 13 -16.02 19.92 14.82
CA ASP A 13 -14.68 20.44 15.01
C ASP A 13 -14.68 21.84 15.63
N ALA A 14 -15.79 22.59 15.50
CA ALA A 14 -15.98 23.91 16.11
C ALA A 14 -15.78 23.88 17.62
N GLU A 15 -16.16 22.80 18.31
CA GLU A 15 -16.02 22.63 19.77
C GLU A 15 -14.56 22.63 20.23
N THR A 16 -13.62 22.38 19.33
CA THR A 16 -12.19 22.42 19.62
C THR A 16 -11.52 23.62 18.98
N SER A 17 -11.81 23.92 17.70
CA SER A 17 -11.09 24.95 16.96
C SER A 17 -11.32 26.37 17.48
N TYR A 18 -12.47 26.65 18.11
CA TYR A 18 -12.75 27.95 18.72
C TYR A 18 -11.74 28.31 19.83
N LEU A 19 -11.25 27.30 20.58
CA LEU A 19 -10.23 27.50 21.61
C LEU A 19 -8.93 28.01 20.98
N TRP A 20 -8.53 27.40 19.86
CA TRP A 20 -7.34 27.79 19.13
C TRP A 20 -7.45 29.19 18.53
N ARG A 21 -8.66 29.57 18.11
CA ARG A 21 -8.93 30.92 17.60
C ARG A 21 -8.74 32.03 18.63
N ASN A 22 -8.83 31.72 19.91
CA ASN A 22 -8.62 32.67 21.00
C ASN A 22 -7.20 32.66 21.58
N ASP A 23 -6.32 31.77 21.08
CA ASP A 23 -4.96 31.63 21.60
C ASP A 23 -3.95 32.45 20.78
N SER A 24 -3.54 33.59 21.33
CA SER A 24 -2.63 34.53 20.65
C SER A 24 -1.30 33.91 20.17
N GLU A 25 -0.83 32.83 20.79
CA GLU A 25 0.42 32.16 20.40
C GLU A 25 0.24 31.38 19.08
N ILE A 26 -0.93 30.78 18.87
CA ILE A 26 -1.28 30.09 17.62
C ILE A 26 -1.32 31.10 16.46
N TRP A 27 -1.83 32.31 16.73
CA TRP A 27 -1.94 33.38 15.73
C TRP A 27 -0.69 34.26 15.58
N LYS A 28 0.41 33.91 16.26
CA LYS A 28 1.64 34.72 16.24
C LYS A 28 2.13 34.97 14.81
N TYR A 29 2.09 33.95 13.95
CA TYR A 29 2.60 33.98 12.57
C TYR A 29 1.51 33.86 11.49
N THR A 30 0.24 34.06 11.86
CA THR A 30 -0.90 34.01 10.93
C THR A 30 -1.38 35.41 10.63
N GLY A 31 -1.93 35.65 9.43
CA GLY A 31 -2.32 36.99 8.98
C GLY A 31 -3.42 37.66 9.82
N LYS A 32 -4.67 37.17 9.72
CA LYS A 32 -5.83 37.82 10.36
C LYS A 32 -6.13 37.21 11.73
N ARG A 33 -6.08 38.04 12.77
CA ARG A 33 -6.51 37.69 14.13
C ARG A 33 -8.00 38.03 14.31
N PRO A 34 -8.75 37.25 15.11
CA PRO A 34 -10.11 37.65 15.49
C PRO A 34 -10.08 38.97 16.28
N MET A 35 -10.95 39.93 15.92
CA MET A 35 -11.06 41.21 16.66
C MET A 35 -11.87 41.07 17.97
N HIS A 36 -12.65 40.00 18.09
CA HIS A 36 -13.47 39.68 19.25
C HIS A 36 -13.22 38.23 19.68
N LYS A 37 -13.51 37.94 20.95
CA LYS A 37 -13.46 36.58 21.48
C LYS A 37 -14.40 35.69 20.66
N VAL A 38 -13.87 34.60 20.13
CA VAL A 38 -14.61 33.64 19.33
C VAL A 38 -15.32 32.68 20.27
N THR A 39 -16.63 32.57 20.14
CA THR A 39 -17.43 31.57 20.87
C THR A 39 -17.60 30.32 20.01
N PRO A 40 -18.01 29.17 20.60
CA PRO A 40 -18.33 27.97 19.83
C PRO A 40 -19.36 28.23 18.73
N GLU A 41 -20.37 29.06 18.98
CA GLU A 41 -21.42 29.39 18.00
C GLU A 41 -20.87 30.18 16.82
N ILE A 42 -20.01 31.17 17.08
CA ILE A 42 -19.33 31.95 16.04
C ILE A 42 -18.45 31.05 15.17
N GLU A 43 -17.77 30.09 15.79
CA GLU A 43 -16.92 29.15 15.06
C GLU A 43 -17.75 28.16 14.23
N LEU A 44 -18.85 27.64 14.79
CA LEU A 44 -19.77 26.76 14.08
C LEU A 44 -20.38 27.45 12.85
N ASP A 45 -20.86 28.69 13.00
CA ASP A 45 -21.40 29.46 11.89
C ASP A 45 -20.35 29.74 10.82
N TRP A 46 -19.10 29.99 11.23
CA TRP A 46 -17.99 30.12 10.29
C TRP A 46 -17.71 28.80 9.55
N ILE A 47 -17.65 27.66 10.24
CA ILE A 47 -17.45 26.33 9.62
C ILE A 47 -18.57 26.03 8.62
N LYS A 48 -19.84 26.22 8.99
CA LYS A 48 -20.99 26.02 8.09
C LYS A 48 -20.85 26.83 6.80
N LYS A 49 -20.45 28.10 6.93
CA LYS A 49 -20.20 28.97 5.78
C LYS A 49 -19.09 28.42 4.88
N ILE A 50 -17.90 28.12 5.43
CA ILE A 50 -16.76 27.69 4.61
C ILE A 50 -16.95 26.31 3.98
N LEU A 51 -17.74 25.41 4.60
CA LEU A 51 -18.05 24.10 4.03
C LEU A 51 -18.97 24.19 2.80
N SER A 52 -19.72 25.29 2.66
CA SER A 52 -20.53 25.57 1.46
C SER A 52 -19.71 26.13 0.28
N GLU A 53 -18.48 26.59 0.51
CA GLU A 53 -17.64 27.22 -0.51
C GLU A 53 -17.02 26.19 -1.46
N LYS A 54 -17.37 26.23 -2.75
CA LYS A 54 -16.87 25.28 -3.75
C LYS A 54 -15.39 25.49 -4.11
N SER A 55 -14.89 26.72 -4.03
CA SER A 55 -13.50 27.10 -4.34
C SER A 55 -12.52 26.79 -3.20
N SER A 56 -12.96 26.05 -2.18
CA SER A 56 -12.18 25.72 -1.00
C SER A 56 -12.40 24.27 -0.58
N LYS A 57 -11.34 23.63 -0.08
CA LYS A 57 -11.38 22.32 0.57
C LYS A 57 -10.71 22.43 1.93
N ARG A 58 -11.44 22.04 2.98
CA ARG A 58 -11.06 22.24 4.38
C ARG A 58 -10.99 20.88 5.06
N PHE A 59 -9.91 20.64 5.79
CA PHE A 59 -9.65 19.35 6.38
C PHE A 59 -9.16 19.46 7.81
N ALA A 60 -9.59 18.51 8.63
CA ALA A 60 -9.07 18.26 9.96
C ALA A 60 -7.84 17.36 9.90
N ILE A 61 -6.79 17.73 10.63
CA ILE A 61 -5.61 16.89 10.87
C ILE A 61 -5.87 16.08 12.13
N LEU A 62 -5.83 14.76 11.98
CA LEU A 62 -5.99 13.82 13.07
C LEU A 62 -4.65 13.19 13.45
N CYS A 63 -4.38 13.13 14.74
CA CYS A 63 -3.22 12.44 15.30
C CYS A 63 -3.70 11.42 16.34
N ASP A 64 -3.56 10.12 16.02
CA ASP A 64 -4.15 9.03 16.81
C ASP A 64 -5.64 9.29 17.11
N ASN A 65 -6.41 9.62 16.05
CA ASN A 65 -7.83 10.01 16.07
C ASN A 65 -8.17 11.31 16.82
N LYS A 66 -7.20 12.00 17.43
CA LYS A 66 -7.42 13.32 18.03
C LYS A 66 -7.33 14.42 16.98
N TYR A 67 -8.31 15.32 16.95
CA TYR A 67 -8.24 16.54 16.14
C TYR A 67 -7.22 17.52 16.72
N VAL A 68 -6.17 17.84 15.94
CA VAL A 68 -5.01 18.63 16.42
C VAL A 68 -4.72 19.88 15.61
N GLY A 69 -5.36 20.07 14.47
CA GLY A 69 -5.12 21.22 13.60
C GLY A 69 -5.85 21.13 12.28
N ASN A 70 -5.67 22.13 11.43
CA ASN A 70 -6.33 22.21 10.13
C ASN A 70 -5.34 22.30 9.00
N VAL A 71 -5.76 21.80 7.85
CA VAL A 71 -5.09 22.01 6.57
C VAL A 71 -6.14 22.25 5.49
N GLN A 72 -5.84 23.13 4.56
CA GLN A 72 -6.84 23.61 3.60
C GLN A 72 -6.19 24.02 2.28
N LEU A 73 -6.98 23.88 1.23
CA LEU A 73 -6.74 24.43 -0.10
C LEU A 73 -7.82 25.48 -0.37
N THR A 74 -7.44 26.71 -0.63
CA THR A 74 -8.35 27.82 -0.97
C THR A 74 -7.99 28.38 -2.33
N ASP A 75 -8.82 29.28 -2.85
CA ASP A 75 -8.64 29.89 -4.17
C ASP A 75 -8.37 28.84 -5.25
N ILE A 76 -9.09 27.72 -5.18
CA ILE A 76 -8.92 26.60 -6.10
C ILE A 76 -9.39 27.04 -7.47
N THR A 77 -8.48 26.97 -8.43
CA THR A 77 -8.71 27.14 -9.87
C THR A 77 -8.57 25.78 -10.56
N ASP A 78 -8.58 25.76 -11.90
CA ASP A 78 -8.39 24.54 -12.67
C ASP A 78 -6.98 23.94 -12.53
N THR A 79 -5.96 24.77 -12.26
CA THR A 79 -4.54 24.32 -12.25
C THR A 79 -3.83 24.55 -10.92
N ASN A 80 -4.34 25.44 -10.06
CA ASN A 80 -3.64 25.85 -8.84
C ASN A 80 -4.57 26.07 -7.65
N ALA A 81 -3.99 26.07 -6.45
CA ALA A 81 -4.66 26.43 -5.20
C ALA A 81 -3.68 27.01 -4.18
N GLN A 82 -4.19 27.82 -3.26
CA GLN A 82 -3.45 28.29 -2.09
C GLN A 82 -3.53 27.28 -0.95
N PHE A 83 -2.39 26.94 -0.37
CA PHE A 83 -2.27 26.04 0.76
C PHE A 83 -2.15 26.80 2.08
N HIS A 84 -2.89 26.34 3.09
CA HIS A 84 -2.70 26.78 4.47
C HIS A 84 -2.73 25.60 5.44
N ILE A 85 -1.97 25.74 6.52
CA ILE A 85 -1.91 24.76 7.59
C ILE A 85 -1.67 25.44 8.93
N PHE A 86 -2.27 24.91 9.99
CA PHE A 86 -1.87 25.22 11.35
C PHE A 86 -2.12 24.02 12.28
N ILE A 87 -1.28 23.89 13.31
CA ILE A 87 -1.45 22.89 14.37
C ILE A 87 -1.92 23.65 15.61
N GLY A 88 -3.15 23.43 16.01
CA GLY A 88 -3.76 24.15 17.13
C GLY A 88 -3.36 23.59 18.49
N ASP A 89 -3.22 22.26 18.60
CA ASP A 89 -2.76 21.63 19.84
C ASP A 89 -1.23 21.72 19.96
N LYS A 90 -0.77 22.57 20.87
CA LYS A 90 0.66 22.86 21.12
C LYS A 90 1.46 21.61 21.51
N ASN A 91 0.82 20.58 22.07
CA ASN A 91 1.49 19.32 22.41
C ASN A 91 2.01 18.57 21.19
N TYR A 92 1.59 18.95 19.97
CA TYR A 92 1.97 18.32 18.71
C TYR A 92 2.93 19.18 17.87
N TRP A 93 3.36 20.33 18.40
CA TRP A 93 4.35 21.19 17.75
C TRP A 93 5.72 20.51 17.71
N ASN A 94 6.48 20.78 16.65
CA ASN A 94 7.83 20.23 16.42
C ASN A 94 7.93 18.69 16.33
N LYS A 95 6.80 17.97 16.20
CA LYS A 95 6.76 16.51 16.07
C LYS A 95 6.66 16.01 14.62
N GLY A 96 6.84 16.89 13.65
CA GLY A 96 6.75 16.57 12.21
C GLY A 96 5.33 16.41 11.65
N ILE A 97 4.29 16.64 12.47
CA ILE A 97 2.87 16.46 12.08
C ILE A 97 2.52 17.32 10.86
N ALA A 98 2.86 18.61 10.89
CA ALA A 98 2.55 19.54 9.80
C ALA A 98 3.21 19.12 8.48
N SER A 99 4.45 18.62 8.53
CA SER A 99 5.18 18.13 7.36
C SER A 99 4.49 16.91 6.73
N LEU A 100 3.97 15.98 7.54
CA LEU A 100 3.29 14.78 7.07
C LEU A 100 1.86 15.08 6.56
N ALA A 101 1.15 16.03 7.20
CA ALA A 101 -0.13 16.52 6.71
C ALA A 101 0.01 17.27 5.37
N THR A 102 1.06 18.09 5.24
CA THR A 102 1.39 18.78 3.97
C THR A 102 1.55 17.77 2.83
N TYR A 103 2.37 16.73 3.03
CA TYR A 103 2.57 15.67 2.03
C TYR A 103 1.24 15.09 1.53
N LYS A 104 0.32 14.74 2.45
CA LYS A 104 -0.98 14.14 2.10
C LYS A 104 -1.85 15.08 1.27
N ILE A 105 -1.92 16.37 1.65
CA ILE A 105 -2.72 17.34 0.89
C ILE A 105 -2.14 17.63 -0.48
N LEU A 106 -0.81 17.63 -0.64
CA LEU A 106 -0.20 17.75 -1.96
C LEU A 106 -0.53 16.54 -2.85
N HIS A 107 -0.53 15.34 -2.28
CA HIS A 107 -0.95 14.11 -2.98
C HIS A 107 -2.43 14.16 -3.35
N TYR A 108 -3.30 14.60 -2.45
CA TYR A 108 -4.72 14.84 -2.75
C TYR A 108 -4.89 15.87 -3.88
N ALA A 109 -4.17 16.99 -3.84
CA ALA A 109 -4.20 18.01 -4.88
C ALA A 109 -3.82 17.44 -6.25
N LYS A 110 -2.75 16.63 -6.31
CA LYS A 110 -2.28 16.03 -7.56
C LYS A 110 -3.22 14.94 -8.08
N TYR A 111 -3.52 13.95 -7.25
CA TYR A 111 -4.17 12.72 -7.71
C TYR A 111 -5.69 12.82 -7.73
N THR A 112 -6.29 13.60 -6.81
CA THR A 112 -7.74 13.77 -6.71
C THR A 112 -8.22 15.03 -7.42
N LEU A 113 -7.62 16.19 -7.13
CA LEU A 113 -8.04 17.45 -7.75
C LEU A 113 -7.40 17.72 -9.12
N LYS A 114 -6.38 16.95 -9.50
CA LYS A 114 -5.64 17.10 -10.78
C LYS A 114 -4.99 18.48 -10.96
N LEU A 115 -4.62 19.12 -9.85
CA LEU A 115 -3.89 20.39 -9.89
C LEU A 115 -2.45 20.18 -10.35
N GLU A 116 -1.83 21.24 -10.85
CA GLU A 116 -0.44 21.26 -11.32
C GLU A 116 0.50 21.92 -10.31
N GLU A 117 0.04 22.96 -9.62
CA GLU A 117 0.84 23.75 -8.69
C GLU A 117 0.09 24.11 -7.42
N ILE A 118 0.81 24.17 -6.29
CA ILE A 118 0.30 24.68 -5.02
C ILE A 118 1.20 25.81 -4.55
N TYR A 119 0.62 26.91 -4.09
CA TYR A 119 1.36 28.03 -3.51
C TYR A 119 0.93 28.31 -2.08
N LEU A 120 1.78 28.97 -1.30
CA LEU A 120 1.48 29.39 0.07
C LEU A 120 2.12 30.73 0.39
N LEU A 121 1.59 31.39 1.41
CA LEU A 121 2.19 32.58 2.03
C LEU A 121 2.62 32.21 3.45
N VAL A 122 3.86 32.52 3.81
CA VAL A 122 4.42 32.26 5.14
C VAL A 122 5.12 33.52 5.65
N ASN A 123 4.92 33.86 6.92
CA ASN A 123 5.67 34.94 7.55
C ASN A 123 7.17 34.56 7.58
N SER A 124 8.04 35.47 7.14
CA SER A 124 9.48 35.20 7.00
C SER A 124 10.18 34.85 8.30
N ASP A 125 9.63 35.25 9.45
CA ASP A 125 10.17 34.91 10.78
C ASP A 125 9.78 33.49 11.24
N ASN A 126 8.84 32.82 10.56
CA ASN A 126 8.43 31.46 10.90
C ASN A 126 9.34 30.40 10.25
N LEU A 127 10.60 30.37 10.71
CA LEU A 127 11.63 29.47 10.19
C LEU A 127 11.25 27.98 10.28
N SER A 128 10.48 27.60 11.31
CA SER A 128 9.99 26.23 11.48
C SER A 128 9.04 25.81 10.36
N ALA A 129 8.06 26.66 10.03
CA ALA A 129 7.16 26.43 8.90
C ALA A 129 7.91 26.38 7.56
N ILE A 130 8.82 27.33 7.31
CA ILE A 130 9.64 27.36 6.08
C ILE A 130 10.43 26.05 5.91
N LYS A 131 11.04 25.54 6.99
CA LYS A 131 11.77 24.26 6.97
C LYS A 131 10.84 23.09 6.62
N SER A 132 9.62 23.06 7.17
CA SER A 132 8.60 22.06 6.86
C SER A 132 8.16 22.10 5.39
N TYR A 133 7.97 23.30 4.83
CA TYR A 133 7.58 23.49 3.44
C TYR A 133 8.70 23.05 2.48
N LYS A 134 9.94 23.46 2.74
CA LYS A 134 11.10 23.01 1.94
C LYS A 134 11.26 21.49 1.94
N LYS A 135 10.97 20.81 3.05
CA LYS A 135 11.00 19.33 3.12
C LYS A 135 10.00 18.69 2.14
N ASN A 136 8.87 19.35 1.90
CA ASN A 136 7.83 18.99 0.94
C ASN A 136 8.01 19.65 -0.44
N ASN A 137 9.23 20.03 -0.81
CA ASN A 137 9.59 20.58 -2.13
C ASN A 137 8.95 21.94 -2.48
N PHE A 138 8.48 22.70 -1.48
CA PHE A 138 8.19 24.10 -1.73
C PHE A 138 9.48 24.90 -1.93
N VAL A 139 9.52 25.73 -2.96
CA VAL A 139 10.58 26.67 -3.26
C VAL A 139 10.11 28.10 -3.00
N SER A 140 11.00 28.94 -2.48
CA SER A 140 10.72 30.35 -2.20
C SER A 140 10.96 31.22 -3.43
N THR A 141 10.16 32.27 -3.60
CA THR A 141 10.49 33.35 -4.55
C THR A 141 11.65 34.20 -4.02
N THR A 142 12.37 34.84 -4.93
CA THR A 142 13.36 35.89 -4.60
C THR A 142 12.69 37.17 -4.07
N HIS A 143 11.42 37.38 -4.41
CA HIS A 143 10.63 38.52 -3.96
C HIS A 143 9.92 38.22 -2.63
N GLN A 144 10.15 39.08 -1.63
CA GLN A 144 9.28 39.18 -0.46
C GLN A 144 7.99 39.92 -0.87
N GLU A 145 6.85 39.38 -0.44
CA GLU A 145 5.58 40.08 -0.52
C GLU A 145 5.57 41.24 0.49
N LYS A 146 4.56 42.10 0.42
CA LYS A 146 4.39 43.18 1.40
C LYS A 146 4.35 42.62 2.84
N ASP A 147 4.84 43.43 3.78
CA ASP A 147 4.75 43.19 5.23
C ASP A 147 5.47 41.93 5.74
N GLY A 148 6.59 41.56 5.11
CA GLY A 148 7.47 40.48 5.61
C GLY A 148 6.95 39.07 5.35
N TRP A 149 6.01 38.91 4.40
CA TRP A 149 5.52 37.60 3.95
C TRP A 149 6.36 37.07 2.78
N LEU A 150 6.59 35.76 2.78
CA LEU A 150 7.27 35.04 1.72
C LEU A 150 6.26 34.16 0.98
N LYS A 151 6.26 34.25 -0.35
CA LYS A 151 5.50 33.34 -1.19
C LYS A 151 6.35 32.13 -1.57
N MET A 152 5.76 30.94 -1.45
CA MET A 152 6.41 29.69 -1.84
C MET A 152 5.50 28.86 -2.75
N TYR A 153 6.10 28.07 -3.64
CA TYR A 153 5.39 27.27 -4.64
C TYR A 153 5.91 25.83 -4.66
N CYS A 154 5.03 24.89 -4.97
CA CYS A 154 5.34 23.48 -5.16
C CYS A 154 4.71 23.01 -6.47
N ASN A 155 5.55 22.69 -7.46
CA ASN A 155 5.10 22.01 -8.67
C ASN A 155 4.83 20.53 -8.36
N LEU A 156 3.59 20.09 -8.59
CA LEU A 156 3.13 18.75 -8.21
C LEU A 156 3.70 17.63 -9.10
N SER A 157 4.31 17.96 -10.24
CA SER A 157 5.11 16.98 -11.00
C SER A 157 6.34 16.50 -10.21
N ASN A 158 6.86 17.34 -9.30
CA ASN A 158 8.05 17.09 -8.48
C ASN A 158 7.74 16.57 -7.08
N LEU A 159 6.54 16.04 -6.82
CA LEU A 159 6.23 15.46 -5.51
C LEU A 159 7.16 14.29 -5.19
N LYS A 160 7.69 14.28 -3.97
CA LYS A 160 8.41 13.11 -3.44
C LYS A 160 7.47 11.91 -3.38
N PRO A 161 7.96 10.72 -3.75
CA PRO A 161 7.21 9.49 -3.53
C PRO A 161 7.05 9.21 -2.03
N ALA A 162 6.15 8.29 -1.72
CA ALA A 162 6.02 7.78 -0.36
C ALA A 162 7.29 7.00 0.03
N LYS A 163 7.55 6.81 1.33
CA LYS A 163 8.59 5.87 1.75
C LYS A 163 8.15 4.43 1.46
N VAL A 164 6.87 4.13 1.70
CA VAL A 164 6.26 2.82 1.50
C VAL A 164 5.01 2.94 0.63
N SER A 165 4.88 2.06 -0.36
CA SER A 165 3.59 1.79 -1.00
C SER A 165 3.01 0.50 -0.41
N VAL A 166 1.79 0.59 0.12
CA VAL A 166 1.02 -0.59 0.49
C VAL A 166 0.29 -1.06 -0.77
N PHE A 167 0.74 -2.19 -1.32
CA PHE A 167 0.17 -2.83 -2.49
C PHE A 167 -1.03 -3.69 -2.05
N MET A 168 -2.19 -3.48 -2.68
CA MET A 168 -3.39 -4.25 -2.42
C MET A 168 -4.14 -4.55 -3.72
N MET A 169 -4.58 -5.81 -3.84
CA MET A 169 -5.45 -6.28 -4.91
C MET A 169 -6.85 -6.52 -4.35
N VAL A 170 -7.87 -6.10 -5.09
CA VAL A 170 -9.27 -6.21 -4.71
C VAL A 170 -10.10 -6.74 -5.88
N TYR A 171 -10.83 -7.83 -5.63
CA TYR A 171 -11.89 -8.32 -6.50
C TYR A 171 -12.93 -9.06 -5.65
N ASN A 172 -14.13 -8.51 -5.53
CA ASN A 172 -15.23 -9.09 -4.74
C ASN A 172 -14.88 -9.36 -3.25
N HIS A 173 -14.27 -8.39 -2.57
CA HIS A 173 -13.84 -8.50 -1.17
C HIS A 173 -14.68 -7.63 -0.22
N ALA A 174 -15.89 -7.19 -0.59
CA ALA A 174 -16.65 -6.20 0.17
C ALA A 174 -16.88 -6.56 1.65
N GLU A 175 -17.02 -7.86 1.95
CA GLU A 175 -17.21 -8.41 3.29
C GLU A 175 -16.03 -8.12 4.23
N TYR A 176 -14.80 -8.19 3.72
CA TYR A 176 -13.57 -8.12 4.52
C TYR A 176 -12.85 -6.78 4.39
N LEU A 177 -13.07 -6.08 3.28
CA LEU A 177 -12.26 -4.94 2.85
C LEU A 177 -12.15 -3.82 3.88
N LYS A 178 -13.21 -3.51 4.63
CA LYS A 178 -13.16 -2.48 5.68
C LYS A 178 -12.11 -2.82 6.75
N LYS A 179 -12.09 -4.07 7.23
CA LYS A 179 -11.13 -4.53 8.24
C LYS A 179 -9.70 -4.45 7.72
N SER A 180 -9.50 -4.81 6.46
CA SER A 180 -8.23 -4.73 5.74
C SER A 180 -7.72 -3.28 5.66
N LEU A 181 -8.58 -2.36 5.25
CA LEU A 181 -8.27 -0.93 5.15
C LEU A 181 -7.97 -0.31 6.53
N ASP A 182 -8.78 -0.62 7.55
CA ASP A 182 -8.57 -0.15 8.92
C ASP A 182 -7.23 -0.67 9.50
N GLY A 183 -6.87 -1.93 9.21
CA GLY A 183 -5.57 -2.54 9.51
C GLY A 183 -4.38 -1.77 8.93
N ILE A 184 -4.53 -1.22 7.74
CA ILE A 184 -3.50 -0.42 7.09
C ILE A 184 -3.52 1.03 7.60
N LEU A 185 -4.69 1.58 7.87
CA LEU A 185 -4.85 2.96 8.34
C LEU A 185 -4.40 3.16 9.79
N MET A 186 -4.38 2.12 10.62
CA MET A 186 -3.90 2.23 12.01
C MET A 186 -2.38 2.43 12.13
N GLN A 187 -1.62 2.22 11.05
CA GLN A 187 -0.16 2.21 11.10
C GLN A 187 0.42 3.54 11.58
N LYS A 188 1.25 3.49 12.62
CA LYS A 188 1.97 4.62 13.20
C LYS A 188 3.39 4.65 12.66
N CYS A 189 3.70 5.67 11.87
CA CYS A 189 4.99 5.81 11.21
C CYS A 189 5.59 7.21 11.43
N ASN A 190 6.91 7.33 11.39
CA ASN A 190 7.61 8.62 11.27
C ASN A 190 7.92 9.01 9.80
N PHE A 191 7.47 8.21 8.85
CA PHE A 191 7.59 8.39 7.40
C PHE A 191 6.22 8.38 6.70
N THR A 192 6.20 8.74 5.42
CA THR A 192 4.99 8.73 4.60
C THR A 192 4.76 7.36 3.98
N TYR A 193 3.50 6.94 3.90
CA TYR A 193 3.09 5.77 3.13
C TYR A 193 1.80 6.05 2.37
N GLU A 194 1.66 5.44 1.21
CA GLU A 194 0.46 5.46 0.35
C GLU A 194 -0.16 4.06 0.28
N ILE A 195 -1.44 3.99 -0.08
CA ILE A 195 -2.16 2.73 -0.29
C ILE A 195 -2.55 2.67 -1.77
N VAL A 196 -1.93 1.75 -2.51
CA VAL A 196 -2.14 1.58 -3.96
C VAL A 196 -3.01 0.35 -4.16
N ILE A 197 -4.22 0.56 -4.71
CA ILE A 197 -5.25 -0.46 -4.79
C ILE A 197 -5.60 -0.72 -6.25
N GLY A 198 -5.40 -1.95 -6.70
CA GLY A 198 -5.90 -2.46 -7.97
C GLY A 198 -7.27 -3.11 -7.81
N GLU A 199 -8.32 -2.45 -8.28
CA GLU A 199 -9.70 -2.91 -8.14
C GLU A 199 -10.21 -3.46 -9.48
N ASP A 200 -10.40 -4.78 -9.57
CA ASP A 200 -10.62 -5.53 -10.81
C ASP A 200 -12.09 -5.63 -11.25
N PHE A 201 -12.81 -4.50 -11.22
CA PHE A 201 -14.21 -4.42 -11.63
C PHE A 201 -15.11 -5.39 -10.86
N SER A 202 -15.06 -5.29 -9.53
CA SER A 202 -15.87 -6.06 -8.60
C SER A 202 -17.35 -5.85 -8.86
N THR A 203 -18.13 -6.93 -8.73
CA THR A 203 -19.58 -6.93 -8.88
C THR A 203 -20.31 -6.74 -7.54
N ASP A 204 -19.56 -6.73 -6.44
CA ASP A 204 -20.06 -6.43 -5.10
C ASP A 204 -19.80 -4.96 -4.69
N ASN A 205 -20.00 -4.65 -3.41
CA ASN A 205 -19.83 -3.29 -2.88
C ASN A 205 -18.36 -2.85 -2.68
N SER A 206 -17.36 -3.61 -3.14
CA SER A 206 -15.94 -3.30 -2.92
C SER A 206 -15.58 -1.90 -3.43
N ARG A 207 -16.00 -1.56 -4.65
CA ARG A 207 -15.74 -0.24 -5.26
C ARG A 207 -16.34 0.91 -4.45
N ILE A 208 -17.56 0.74 -3.96
CA ILE A 208 -18.26 1.75 -3.13
C ILE A 208 -17.50 1.97 -1.82
N ILE A 209 -17.05 0.89 -1.17
CA ILE A 209 -16.24 0.97 0.06
C ILE A 209 -14.94 1.73 -0.20
N LEU A 210 -14.23 1.44 -1.29
CA LEU A 210 -12.98 2.13 -1.64
C LEU A 210 -13.19 3.62 -1.89
N GLN A 211 -14.26 3.98 -2.61
CA GLN A 211 -14.60 5.38 -2.86
C GLN A 211 -14.94 6.14 -1.57
N ASP A 212 -15.71 5.52 -0.66
CA ASP A 212 -16.02 6.07 0.67
C ASP A 212 -14.75 6.30 1.51
N TYR A 213 -13.83 5.33 1.55
CA TYR A 213 -12.56 5.46 2.27
C TYR A 213 -11.66 6.55 1.66
N ASN A 214 -11.60 6.64 0.33
CA ASN A 214 -10.83 7.68 -0.34
C ASN A 214 -11.38 9.09 -0.07
N TYR A 215 -12.71 9.22 0.04
CA TYR A 215 -13.34 10.47 0.46
C TYR A 215 -13.04 10.79 1.94
N LYS A 216 -13.14 9.80 2.84
CA LYS A 216 -12.91 9.95 4.28
C LYS A 216 -11.46 10.26 4.63
N PHE A 217 -10.50 9.73 3.87
CA PHE A 217 -9.07 9.92 4.12
C PHE A 217 -8.32 10.50 2.91
N PRO A 218 -8.51 11.80 2.60
CA PRO A 218 -7.87 12.48 1.48
C PRO A 218 -6.34 12.31 1.45
N GLY A 219 -5.81 12.01 0.26
CA GLY A 219 -4.37 11.90 0.02
C GLY A 219 -3.73 10.62 0.57
N LYS A 220 -4.54 9.61 0.93
CA LYS A 220 -4.05 8.32 1.42
C LYS A 220 -4.05 7.21 0.37
N PHE A 221 -4.99 7.26 -0.57
CA PHE A 221 -5.24 6.20 -1.53
C PHE A 221 -4.88 6.61 -2.96
N ASN A 222 -4.30 5.67 -3.70
CA ASN A 222 -4.18 5.68 -5.15
C ASN A 222 -5.03 4.51 -5.69
N LEU A 223 -6.25 4.82 -6.12
CA LEU A 223 -7.22 3.81 -6.58
C LEU A 223 -7.12 3.63 -8.09
N LEU A 224 -6.80 2.41 -8.54
CA LEU A 224 -6.89 1.99 -9.93
C LEU A 224 -8.21 1.23 -10.11
N LEU A 225 -9.26 1.98 -10.48
CA LEU A 225 -10.59 1.43 -10.72
C LEU A 225 -10.73 1.06 -12.19
N HIS A 226 -10.65 -0.23 -12.52
CA HIS A 226 -10.72 -0.69 -13.91
C HIS A 226 -12.16 -0.63 -14.46
N ASN A 227 -12.33 -0.31 -15.74
CA ASN A 227 -13.67 -0.22 -16.34
C ASN A 227 -14.24 -1.58 -16.78
N GLU A 228 -13.43 -2.63 -16.71
CA GLU A 228 -13.75 -4.01 -17.01
C GLU A 228 -12.88 -4.94 -16.14
N ASN A 229 -13.25 -6.21 -16.02
CA ASN A 229 -12.41 -7.19 -15.36
C ASN A 229 -11.23 -7.55 -16.28
N ILE A 230 -10.03 -7.11 -15.90
CA ILE A 230 -8.78 -7.34 -16.66
C ILE A 230 -8.02 -8.56 -16.16
N GLY A 231 -8.47 -9.15 -15.05
CA GLY A 231 -7.89 -10.32 -14.41
C GLY A 231 -6.70 -10.00 -13.50
N ALA A 232 -6.44 -10.93 -12.57
CA ALA A 232 -5.45 -10.76 -11.51
C ALA A 232 -4.03 -10.40 -12.01
N HIS A 233 -3.55 -11.01 -13.10
CA HIS A 233 -2.20 -10.77 -13.61
C HIS A 233 -2.00 -9.33 -14.09
N LYS A 234 -2.92 -8.84 -14.94
CA LYS A 234 -2.83 -7.48 -15.46
C LYS A 234 -3.06 -6.46 -14.37
N ASN A 235 -4.01 -6.72 -13.47
CA ASN A 235 -4.26 -5.86 -12.33
C ASN A 235 -3.04 -5.80 -11.38
N GLN A 236 -2.34 -6.93 -11.13
CA GLN A 236 -1.10 -6.96 -10.34
C GLN A 236 0.01 -6.11 -10.98
N GLU A 237 0.23 -6.26 -12.28
CA GLU A 237 1.24 -5.49 -13.02
C GLU A 237 0.97 -3.97 -12.94
N LEU A 238 -0.28 -3.56 -13.20
CA LEU A 238 -0.66 -2.14 -13.15
C LEU A 238 -0.55 -1.58 -11.74
N THR A 239 -0.95 -2.33 -10.72
CA THR A 239 -0.85 -1.92 -9.31
C THR A 239 0.60 -1.79 -8.88
N PHE A 240 1.47 -2.74 -9.24
CA PHE A 240 2.90 -2.70 -8.92
C PHE A 240 3.58 -1.50 -9.60
N LYS A 241 3.24 -1.24 -10.87
CA LYS A 241 3.77 -0.09 -11.63
C LYS A 241 3.43 1.25 -10.96
N ASN A 242 2.26 1.34 -10.31
CA ASN A 242 1.79 2.55 -9.62
C ASN A 242 2.28 2.68 -8.17
N CYS A 243 2.98 1.68 -7.62
CA CYS A 243 3.65 1.82 -6.33
C CYS A 243 4.87 2.74 -6.48
N SER A 244 4.85 3.93 -5.88
CA SER A 244 5.95 4.90 -5.98
C SER A 244 7.04 4.74 -4.93
N GLY A 245 6.75 3.98 -3.87
CA GLY A 245 7.58 3.87 -2.68
C GLY A 245 8.89 3.12 -2.88
N GLU A 246 9.87 3.48 -2.06
CA GLU A 246 11.16 2.77 -1.97
C GLU A 246 10.98 1.33 -1.46
N TYR A 247 9.94 1.11 -0.66
CA TYR A 247 9.53 -0.18 -0.14
C TYR A 247 8.10 -0.49 -0.53
N ILE A 248 7.81 -1.77 -0.72
CA ILE A 248 6.47 -2.28 -0.96
C ILE A 248 6.09 -3.18 0.22
N ALA A 249 4.95 -2.90 0.82
CA ALA A 249 4.28 -3.76 1.78
C ALA A 249 3.05 -4.36 1.11
N VAL A 250 2.79 -5.66 1.30
CA VAL A 250 1.66 -6.32 0.64
C VAL A 250 0.57 -6.64 1.67
N CYS A 251 -0.69 -6.38 1.31
CA CYS A 251 -1.88 -6.80 2.07
C CYS A 251 -3.06 -6.90 1.11
N GLU A 252 -3.62 -8.10 0.94
CA GLU A 252 -4.76 -8.32 0.04
C GLU A 252 -6.08 -7.86 0.71
N GLY A 253 -7.11 -7.62 -0.10
CA GLY A 253 -8.37 -7.04 0.39
C GLY A 253 -9.14 -7.91 1.38
N ASP A 254 -8.80 -9.19 1.54
CA ASP A 254 -9.41 -10.16 2.44
C ASP A 254 -8.58 -10.49 3.70
N ASP A 255 -7.35 -9.98 3.77
CA ASP A 255 -6.43 -10.06 4.91
C ASP A 255 -6.35 -8.73 5.67
N TYR A 256 -5.82 -8.72 6.90
CA TYR A 256 -5.65 -7.47 7.64
C TYR A 256 -4.44 -7.47 8.58
N TRP A 257 -3.88 -6.29 8.80
CA TRP A 257 -2.82 -6.08 9.79
C TRP A 257 -3.41 -5.83 11.18
N THR A 258 -2.68 -6.27 12.20
CA THR A 258 -3.11 -6.20 13.61
C THR A 258 -2.15 -5.39 14.49
N ASP A 259 -0.89 -5.24 14.09
CA ASP A 259 0.11 -4.45 14.84
C ASP A 259 0.20 -3.03 14.27
N PRO A 260 -0.08 -1.96 15.05
CA PRO A 260 0.03 -0.58 14.60
C PRO A 260 1.46 -0.13 14.29
N LEU A 261 2.49 -0.91 14.64
CA LEU A 261 3.90 -0.62 14.39
C LEU A 261 4.54 -1.52 13.33
N LYS A 262 3.77 -2.40 12.66
CA LYS A 262 4.28 -3.32 11.63
C LYS A 262 5.18 -2.62 10.63
N LEU A 263 4.67 -1.57 9.97
CA LEU A 263 5.43 -0.84 8.96
C LEU A 263 6.68 -0.19 9.56
N GLN A 264 6.59 0.42 10.75
CA GLN A 264 7.78 1.03 11.34
C GLN A 264 8.86 -0.01 11.65
N LYS A 265 8.50 -1.12 12.32
CA LYS A 265 9.44 -2.19 12.69
C LYS A 265 10.19 -2.70 11.45
N GLN A 266 9.44 -3.02 10.39
CA GLN A 266 9.98 -3.56 9.15
C GLN A 266 10.86 -2.55 8.40
N ILE A 267 10.43 -1.28 8.31
CA ILE A 267 11.19 -0.24 7.60
C ILE A 267 12.44 0.17 8.36
N ASN A 268 12.41 0.29 9.69
CA ASN A 268 13.61 0.56 10.48
C ASN A 268 14.66 -0.52 10.25
N PHE A 269 14.26 -1.80 10.35
CA PHE A 269 15.17 -2.90 10.11
C PHE A 269 15.80 -2.85 8.72
N LEU A 270 15.01 -2.65 7.67
CA LEU A 270 15.56 -2.56 6.31
C LEU A 270 16.41 -1.29 6.14
N GLU A 271 16.07 -0.16 6.75
CA GLU A 271 16.91 1.03 6.69
C GLU A 271 18.28 0.79 7.32
N ASP A 272 18.34 0.12 8.47
CA ASP A 272 19.56 -0.15 9.23
C ASP A 272 20.39 -1.30 8.64
N ASN A 273 19.78 -2.20 7.85
CA ASN A 273 20.43 -3.40 7.33
C ASN A 273 20.33 -3.45 5.78
N LYS A 274 21.31 -2.84 5.10
CA LYS A 274 21.31 -2.71 3.64
C LYS A 274 21.52 -4.02 2.87
N ASP A 275 22.07 -5.06 3.52
CA ASP A 275 22.24 -6.41 2.94
C ASP A 275 20.96 -7.26 2.93
N PHE A 276 19.85 -6.75 3.49
CA PHE A 276 18.53 -7.37 3.44
C PHE A 276 17.65 -6.70 2.37
N SER A 277 16.96 -7.52 1.57
CA SER A 277 16.03 -7.06 0.53
C SER A 277 14.56 -7.29 0.91
N ILE A 278 14.28 -8.24 1.82
CA ILE A 278 12.95 -8.64 2.26
C ILE A 278 12.93 -8.80 3.77
N CYS A 279 11.81 -8.47 4.38
CA CYS A 279 11.47 -8.96 5.71
C CYS A 279 9.99 -9.38 5.76
N PHE A 280 9.68 -10.34 6.63
CA PHE A 280 8.33 -10.86 6.84
C PHE A 280 8.17 -11.29 8.29
N HIS A 281 6.94 -11.61 8.70
CA HIS A 281 6.65 -11.92 10.09
C HIS A 281 5.63 -13.04 10.23
N ASN A 282 5.40 -13.52 11.45
CA ASN A 282 4.41 -14.55 11.71
C ASN A 282 2.98 -14.04 11.48
N VAL A 283 2.05 -14.88 11.02
CA VAL A 283 0.65 -14.49 10.83
C VAL A 283 -0.28 -15.39 11.63
N GLU A 284 -1.43 -14.86 12.01
CA GLU A 284 -2.52 -15.67 12.53
C GLU A 284 -3.41 -16.14 11.37
N GLU A 285 -3.53 -17.44 11.16
CA GLU A 285 -4.42 -17.99 10.16
C GLU A 285 -5.84 -18.08 10.70
N ILE A 286 -6.80 -17.53 9.97
CA ILE A 286 -8.23 -17.55 10.33
C ILE A 286 -9.07 -18.14 9.20
N ASP A 287 -10.20 -18.76 9.53
CA ASP A 287 -11.20 -19.15 8.54
C ASP A 287 -12.09 -17.96 8.10
N ILE A 288 -13.09 -18.26 7.27
CA ILE A 288 -14.06 -17.26 6.78
C ILE A 288 -14.96 -16.71 7.90
N GLU A 289 -15.22 -17.49 8.95
CA GLU A 289 -15.98 -17.05 10.13
C GLU A 289 -15.10 -16.23 11.10
N GLY A 290 -13.77 -16.24 10.91
CA GLY A 290 -12.80 -15.55 11.74
C GLY A 290 -12.25 -16.37 12.90
N ASN A 291 -12.51 -17.67 12.96
CA ASN A 291 -11.92 -18.54 13.97
C ASN A 291 -10.46 -18.85 13.59
N ILE A 292 -9.60 -18.87 14.60
CA ILE A 292 -8.19 -19.21 14.44
C ILE A 292 -8.08 -20.68 14.01
N ARG A 293 -7.45 -20.94 12.86
CA ARG A 293 -7.09 -22.29 12.45
C ARG A 293 -5.77 -22.67 13.10
N SER A 294 -5.65 -23.94 13.51
CA SER A 294 -4.41 -24.48 14.09
C SER A 294 -3.20 -24.14 13.21
N GLU A 295 -2.20 -23.50 13.80
CA GLU A 295 -1.02 -22.91 13.15
C GLU A 295 -0.35 -23.87 12.15
N ARG A 296 -0.40 -23.54 10.85
CA ARG A 296 0.24 -24.33 9.78
C ARG A 296 1.74 -24.01 9.66
N ILE A 297 2.20 -22.88 10.17
CA ILE A 297 3.58 -22.40 10.05
C ILE A 297 4.16 -22.07 11.43
N LEU A 298 5.18 -22.84 11.82
CA LEU A 298 6.09 -22.67 12.97
C LEU A 298 5.52 -22.99 14.36
N LYS A 299 5.25 -24.28 14.60
CA LYS A 299 5.31 -24.87 15.96
C LYS A 299 6.74 -24.91 16.55
N SER A 300 7.74 -24.28 15.92
CA SER A 300 9.13 -24.34 16.36
C SER A 300 9.86 -23.00 16.20
N GLU A 301 10.03 -22.38 17.37
CA GLU A 301 10.98 -21.31 17.73
C GLU A 301 10.49 -19.86 17.53
N PHE A 302 10.17 -19.23 18.67
CA PHE A 302 9.91 -17.80 18.87
C PHE A 302 11.14 -16.89 18.60
N SER A 303 12.10 -17.34 17.79
CA SER A 303 13.35 -16.64 17.53
C SER A 303 13.34 -16.00 16.15
N GLU A 304 13.95 -14.82 16.04
CA GLU A 304 14.26 -14.22 14.76
C GLU A 304 15.11 -15.17 13.89
N LYS A 305 14.85 -15.18 12.58
CA LYS A 305 15.60 -16.00 11.62
C LYS A 305 16.03 -15.17 10.42
N VAL A 306 17.14 -15.58 9.82
CA VAL A 306 17.64 -15.04 8.56
C VAL A 306 17.61 -16.15 7.54
N TYR A 307 17.00 -15.87 6.40
CA TYR A 307 16.90 -16.80 5.27
C TYR A 307 17.60 -16.22 4.05
N THR A 308 17.89 -17.10 3.10
CA THR A 308 18.47 -16.77 1.80
C THR A 308 17.48 -17.05 0.68
N ILE A 309 17.82 -16.62 -0.54
CA ILE A 309 17.10 -17.05 -1.74
C ILE A 309 17.09 -18.58 -1.89
N GLU A 310 18.16 -19.27 -1.46
CA GLU A 310 18.24 -20.73 -1.52
C GLU A 310 17.20 -21.38 -0.61
N ASP A 311 16.96 -20.81 0.57
CA ASP A 311 15.93 -21.31 1.49
C ASP A 311 14.53 -21.07 0.93
N LEU A 312 14.25 -19.86 0.43
CA LEU A 312 12.96 -19.54 -0.18
C LEU A 312 12.70 -20.37 -1.44
N SER A 313 13.75 -20.75 -2.18
CA SER A 313 13.64 -21.61 -3.36
C SER A 313 13.35 -23.07 -3.04
N LYS A 314 13.29 -23.49 -1.76
CA LYS A 314 12.89 -24.84 -1.34
C LYS A 314 11.38 -24.94 -1.10
N VAL A 315 10.73 -23.86 -0.65
CA VAL A 315 9.29 -23.80 -0.42
C VAL A 315 8.84 -22.34 -0.24
N ASN A 316 7.64 -21.98 -0.70
CA ASN A 316 7.05 -20.69 -0.39
C ASN A 316 6.56 -20.66 1.07
N PHE A 317 7.31 -20.01 1.96
CA PHE A 317 6.96 -19.89 3.38
C PHE A 317 6.56 -18.47 3.82
N ILE A 318 6.49 -17.51 2.90
CA ILE A 318 6.16 -16.12 3.21
C ILE A 318 4.67 -15.88 2.96
N HIS A 319 3.92 -15.58 4.01
CA HIS A 319 2.52 -15.17 3.86
C HIS A 319 2.42 -13.75 3.30
N THR A 320 1.58 -13.57 2.29
CA THR A 320 1.33 -12.30 1.60
C THR A 320 1.16 -11.08 2.53
N PRO A 321 0.29 -11.08 3.56
CA PRO A 321 0.07 -9.89 4.37
C PRO A 321 1.27 -9.55 5.29
N SER A 322 2.25 -10.45 5.40
CA SER A 322 3.37 -10.28 6.34
C SER A 322 4.57 -9.51 5.76
N VAL A 323 4.67 -9.44 4.44
CA VAL A 323 5.93 -9.06 3.78
C VAL A 323 6.09 -7.55 3.61
N VAL A 324 7.33 -7.09 3.74
CA VAL A 324 7.81 -5.80 3.24
C VAL A 324 9.13 -6.03 2.52
N PHE A 325 9.28 -5.45 1.34
CA PHE A 325 10.49 -5.62 0.54
C PHE A 325 10.91 -4.31 -0.15
N ARG A 326 12.22 -4.19 -0.44
CA ARG A 326 12.75 -3.08 -1.24
C ARG A 326 12.25 -3.16 -2.67
N LYS A 327 11.83 -2.05 -3.27
CA LYS A 327 11.45 -2.01 -4.68
C LYS A 327 12.69 -2.05 -5.58
N ASN A 328 13.29 -3.23 -5.76
CA ASN A 328 14.55 -3.40 -6.50
C ASN A 328 14.39 -3.36 -8.04
N TYR A 329 13.17 -3.38 -8.56
CA TYR A 329 12.88 -3.32 -9.99
C TYR A 329 11.59 -2.54 -10.24
N SER A 330 11.53 -1.86 -11.39
CA SER A 330 10.44 -0.95 -11.75
C SER A 330 9.28 -1.65 -12.46
N GLN A 331 9.52 -2.82 -13.07
CA GLN A 331 8.55 -3.59 -13.85
C GLN A 331 8.65 -5.06 -13.49
N LEU A 332 7.50 -5.74 -13.41
CA LEU A 332 7.46 -7.18 -13.25
C LEU A 332 7.99 -7.86 -14.53
N PRO A 333 8.73 -8.98 -14.43
CA PRO A 333 9.09 -9.77 -15.60
C PRO A 333 7.87 -10.21 -16.42
N GLU A 334 8.04 -10.30 -17.75
CA GLU A 334 6.94 -10.62 -18.69
C GLU A 334 6.17 -11.90 -18.34
N PHE A 335 6.84 -12.90 -17.75
CA PHE A 335 6.19 -14.15 -17.38
C PHE A 335 5.09 -13.98 -16.32
N PHE A 336 5.04 -12.87 -15.56
CA PHE A 336 3.95 -12.57 -14.62
C PHE A 336 2.58 -12.50 -15.31
N GLU A 337 2.54 -12.14 -16.60
CA GLU A 337 1.29 -12.13 -17.38
C GLU A 337 0.66 -13.53 -17.47
N PHE A 338 1.48 -14.58 -17.33
CA PHE A 338 1.07 -15.97 -17.49
C PHE A 338 1.25 -16.80 -16.21
N CYS A 339 1.70 -16.18 -15.12
CA CYS A 339 2.07 -16.88 -13.90
C CYS A 339 0.86 -17.02 -12.96
N PRO A 340 0.36 -18.24 -12.69
CA PRO A 340 -0.88 -18.42 -11.93
C PRO A 340 -0.84 -17.90 -10.48
N ILE A 341 0.35 -17.86 -9.89
CA ILE A 341 0.61 -17.39 -8.52
C ILE A 341 1.41 -16.09 -8.60
N GLY A 342 0.94 -15.05 -7.93
CA GLY A 342 1.52 -13.70 -8.04
C GLY A 342 2.56 -13.37 -6.98
N ASP A 343 2.47 -13.94 -5.78
CA ASP A 343 3.28 -13.59 -4.62
C ASP A 343 4.62 -14.34 -4.59
N TYR A 344 4.63 -15.66 -4.81
CA TYR A 344 5.85 -16.46 -4.73
C TYR A 344 6.95 -16.01 -5.72
N PRO A 345 6.65 -15.74 -7.01
CA PRO A 345 7.62 -15.15 -7.91
C PRO A 345 8.12 -13.78 -7.48
N LEU A 346 7.23 -12.94 -6.94
CA LEU A 346 7.55 -11.60 -6.46
C LEU A 346 8.59 -11.68 -5.33
N HIS A 347 8.36 -12.56 -4.36
CA HIS A 347 9.30 -12.80 -3.25
C HIS A 347 10.63 -13.37 -3.73
N LEU A 348 10.61 -14.41 -4.57
CA LEU A 348 11.83 -15.10 -4.99
C LEU A 348 12.73 -14.22 -5.87
N ILE A 349 12.12 -13.45 -6.78
CA ILE A 349 12.85 -12.45 -7.59
C ILE A 349 13.44 -11.37 -6.70
N ASN A 350 12.73 -10.89 -5.70
CA ASN A 350 13.28 -9.86 -4.83
C ASN A 350 14.36 -10.39 -3.86
N ALA A 351 14.33 -11.69 -3.54
CA ALA A 351 15.33 -12.36 -2.70
C ALA A 351 16.72 -12.44 -3.36
N GLN A 352 16.84 -12.23 -4.68
CA GLN A 352 18.14 -12.19 -5.35
C GLN A 352 19.00 -10.98 -4.95
N TYR A 353 18.38 -9.95 -4.37
CA TYR A 353 19.04 -8.69 -4.01
C TYR A 353 19.53 -8.64 -2.54
N GLY A 354 19.31 -9.68 -1.74
CA GLY A 354 19.75 -9.68 -0.35
C GLY A 354 19.12 -10.76 0.51
N LYS A 355 19.48 -10.74 1.79
CA LYS A 355 18.95 -11.65 2.81
C LYS A 355 17.48 -11.34 3.12
N ILE A 356 16.83 -12.33 3.73
CA ILE A 356 15.43 -12.27 4.14
C ILE A 356 15.38 -12.32 5.67
N LYS A 357 14.72 -11.35 6.29
CA LYS A 357 14.50 -11.33 7.74
C LYS A 357 13.13 -11.90 8.11
N TYR A 358 13.08 -12.76 9.12
CA TYR A 358 11.86 -13.18 9.79
C TYR A 358 11.73 -12.53 11.17
N PHE A 359 10.56 -11.96 11.45
CA PHE A 359 10.13 -11.49 12.76
C PHE A 359 9.14 -12.49 13.39
N PRO A 360 9.34 -12.92 14.64
CA PRO A 360 8.44 -13.85 15.31
C PRO A 360 7.10 -13.22 15.72
N ASP A 361 7.02 -11.88 15.81
CA ASP A 361 5.79 -11.15 16.13
C ASP A 361 4.64 -11.51 15.16
N LYS A 362 3.45 -11.75 15.71
CA LYS A 362 2.21 -11.85 14.93
C LYS A 362 1.67 -10.44 14.67
N MET A 363 1.80 -9.96 13.43
CA MET A 363 1.44 -8.58 13.06
C MET A 363 0.34 -8.49 11.98
N ALA A 364 -0.20 -9.63 11.54
CA ALA A 364 -1.30 -9.72 10.58
C ALA A 364 -2.09 -11.02 10.73
N CYS A 365 -3.31 -11.02 10.20
CA CYS A 365 -4.12 -12.21 10.02
C CYS A 365 -4.23 -12.56 8.53
N TYR A 366 -4.05 -13.84 8.21
CA TYR A 366 -4.22 -14.42 6.88
C TYR A 366 -5.52 -15.22 6.83
N ARG A 367 -6.42 -14.88 5.91
CA ARG A 367 -7.73 -15.52 5.80
C ARG A 367 -7.71 -16.68 4.81
N ILE A 368 -8.14 -17.84 5.28
CA ILE A 368 -8.25 -19.06 4.49
C ILE A 368 -9.70 -19.24 4.04
N GLY A 369 -9.89 -19.42 2.74
CA GLY A 369 -11.18 -19.68 2.11
C GLY A 369 -11.85 -18.44 1.51
N SER A 370 -11.26 -17.26 1.61
CA SER A 370 -11.76 -16.01 1.01
C SER A 370 -11.13 -15.73 -0.37
N GLY A 371 -9.80 -15.83 -0.46
CA GLY A 371 -9.05 -15.49 -1.66
C GLY A 371 -9.12 -16.54 -2.76
N ILE A 372 -8.80 -16.13 -3.99
CA ILE A 372 -8.88 -16.96 -5.20
C ILE A 372 -8.13 -18.29 -5.02
N TRP A 373 -6.94 -18.26 -4.42
CA TRP A 373 -6.06 -19.42 -4.21
C TRP A 373 -6.66 -20.44 -3.24
N SER A 374 -7.05 -19.99 -2.06
CA SER A 374 -7.50 -20.84 -0.96
C SER A 374 -8.84 -21.57 -1.24
N LYS A 375 -9.65 -21.04 -2.18
CA LYS A 375 -10.89 -21.65 -2.66
C LYS A 375 -10.69 -22.76 -3.71
N GLN A 376 -9.49 -22.88 -4.29
CA GLN A 376 -9.23 -23.90 -5.31
C GLN A 376 -9.15 -25.31 -4.70
N ASP A 377 -9.49 -26.32 -5.49
CA ASP A 377 -9.23 -27.71 -5.13
C ASP A 377 -7.72 -28.02 -5.18
N VAL A 378 -7.31 -29.10 -4.49
CA VAL A 378 -5.91 -29.49 -4.33
C VAL A 378 -5.23 -29.75 -5.69
N LYS A 379 -5.93 -30.34 -6.67
CA LYS A 379 -5.37 -30.59 -8.01
C LYS A 379 -4.98 -29.28 -8.67
N THR A 380 -5.90 -28.32 -8.66
CA THR A 380 -5.69 -27.02 -9.28
C THR A 380 -4.56 -26.25 -8.59
N GLN A 381 -4.44 -26.33 -7.27
CA GLN A 381 -3.33 -25.75 -6.52
C GLN A 381 -1.98 -26.38 -6.93
N ILE A 382 -1.89 -27.71 -7.00
CA ILE A 382 -0.66 -28.40 -7.43
C ILE A 382 -0.28 -27.97 -8.86
N LEU A 383 -1.22 -28.01 -9.81
CA LEU A 383 -0.97 -27.62 -11.21
C LEU A 383 -0.46 -26.18 -11.32
N LYS A 384 -1.16 -25.23 -10.70
CA LYS A 384 -0.77 -23.80 -10.72
C LYS A 384 0.60 -23.57 -10.08
N THR A 385 0.93 -24.34 -9.04
CA THR A 385 2.26 -24.30 -8.40
C THR A 385 3.34 -24.81 -9.35
N VAL A 386 3.14 -25.96 -10.01
CA VAL A 386 4.09 -26.51 -10.99
C VAL A 386 4.32 -25.54 -12.15
N TYR A 387 3.27 -24.93 -12.69
CA TYR A 387 3.40 -23.91 -13.75
C TYR A 387 4.23 -22.71 -13.28
N THR A 388 3.92 -22.19 -12.09
CA THR A 388 4.67 -21.07 -11.48
C THR A 388 6.15 -21.42 -11.33
N ILE A 389 6.46 -22.59 -10.75
CA ILE A 389 7.83 -23.02 -10.54
C ILE A 389 8.57 -23.22 -11.86
N THR A 390 7.89 -23.68 -12.91
CA THR A 390 8.49 -23.83 -14.25
C THR A 390 8.98 -22.49 -14.81
N TYR A 391 8.20 -21.41 -14.67
CA TYR A 391 8.66 -20.07 -15.04
C TYR A 391 9.85 -19.62 -14.20
N LEU A 392 9.86 -19.92 -12.90
CA LEU A 392 10.97 -19.59 -12.00
C LEU A 392 12.25 -20.37 -12.35
N ILE A 393 12.16 -21.64 -12.74
CA ILE A 393 13.30 -22.44 -13.22
C ILE A 393 13.91 -21.79 -14.47
N MET A 394 13.07 -21.32 -15.39
CA MET A 394 13.54 -20.61 -16.58
C MET A 394 14.20 -19.27 -16.23
N TYR A 395 13.62 -18.51 -15.30
CA TYR A 395 14.15 -17.22 -14.85
C TYR A 395 15.50 -17.39 -14.12
N PHE A 396 15.59 -18.35 -13.21
CA PHE A 396 16.78 -18.64 -12.41
C PHE A 396 17.71 -19.69 -13.03
N LYS A 397 17.66 -19.91 -14.35
CA LYS A 397 18.44 -20.96 -15.04
C LYS A 397 19.96 -20.89 -14.79
N ASN A 398 20.49 -19.71 -14.47
CA ASN A 398 21.91 -19.46 -14.21
C ASN A 398 22.29 -19.58 -12.72
N ASN A 399 21.31 -19.73 -11.82
CA ASN A 399 21.57 -19.99 -10.40
C ASN A 399 21.34 -21.47 -10.12
N ALA A 400 22.42 -22.26 -10.14
CA ALA A 400 22.35 -23.72 -10.07
C ALA A 400 21.62 -24.23 -8.82
N VAL A 401 21.86 -23.62 -7.65
CA VAL A 401 21.25 -24.04 -6.38
C VAL A 401 19.75 -23.74 -6.36
N VAL A 402 19.36 -22.50 -6.70
CA VAL A 402 17.95 -22.10 -6.77
C VAL A 402 17.20 -22.95 -7.80
N LYS A 403 17.78 -23.15 -8.98
CA LYS A 403 17.22 -24.00 -10.03
C LYS A 403 17.00 -25.43 -9.51
N GLN A 404 18.00 -26.03 -8.88
CA GLN A 404 17.90 -27.40 -8.35
C GLN A 404 16.82 -27.53 -7.26
N ASN A 405 16.70 -26.53 -6.37
CA ASN A 405 15.65 -26.53 -5.34
C ASN A 405 14.25 -26.43 -5.96
N LEU A 406 14.07 -25.58 -6.97
CA LEU A 406 12.81 -25.46 -7.71
C LEU A 406 12.46 -26.76 -8.47
N GLU A 407 13.43 -27.39 -9.13
CA GLU A 407 13.24 -28.69 -9.78
C GLU A 407 12.86 -29.80 -8.78
N ASN A 408 13.47 -29.78 -7.58
CA ASN A 408 13.11 -30.69 -6.50
C ASN A 408 11.66 -30.46 -6.01
N GLN A 409 11.20 -29.20 -5.92
CA GLN A 409 9.80 -28.91 -5.57
C GLN A 409 8.83 -29.51 -6.59
N VAL A 410 9.09 -29.33 -7.89
CA VAL A 410 8.25 -29.91 -8.95
C VAL A 410 8.20 -31.43 -8.79
N ARG A 411 9.34 -32.09 -8.57
CA ARG A 411 9.39 -33.55 -8.38
C ARG A 411 8.51 -33.99 -7.20
N LEU A 412 8.64 -33.35 -6.03
CA LEU A 412 7.86 -33.68 -4.83
C LEU A 412 6.35 -33.48 -5.04
N LEU A 413 5.95 -32.39 -5.69
CA LEU A 413 4.54 -32.11 -6.01
C LEU A 413 3.92 -33.17 -6.95
N LEU A 414 4.70 -33.64 -7.92
CA LEU A 414 4.28 -34.70 -8.84
C LEU A 414 4.19 -36.07 -8.14
N GLU A 415 5.12 -36.36 -7.22
CA GLU A 415 5.07 -37.56 -6.39
C GLU A 415 3.82 -37.55 -5.49
N GLU A 416 3.54 -36.44 -4.80
CA GLU A 416 2.34 -36.26 -3.98
C GLU A 416 1.07 -36.52 -4.80
N ALA A 417 0.94 -35.86 -5.97
CA ALA A 417 -0.20 -36.04 -6.86
C ALA A 417 -0.39 -37.49 -7.35
N THR A 418 0.70 -38.24 -7.49
CA THR A 418 0.68 -39.66 -7.90
C THR A 418 0.25 -40.58 -6.75
N VAL A 419 0.73 -40.30 -5.53
CA VAL A 419 0.41 -41.08 -4.31
C VAL A 419 -1.04 -40.89 -3.88
N THR A 420 -1.64 -39.70 -4.09
CA THR A 420 -3.06 -39.45 -3.77
C THR A 420 -4.05 -40.23 -4.65
N LYS A 421 -3.58 -41.05 -5.62
CA LYS A 421 -4.30 -42.12 -6.36
C LYS A 421 -5.70 -41.83 -6.94
N LYS A 422 -6.19 -40.59 -6.95
CA LYS A 422 -7.56 -40.26 -7.43
C LYS A 422 -7.70 -38.92 -8.15
N ILE A 423 -6.61 -38.28 -8.59
CA ILE A 423 -6.65 -36.89 -9.08
C ILE A 423 -6.24 -36.74 -10.57
N ILE A 424 -5.65 -37.75 -11.20
CA ILE A 424 -5.22 -37.65 -12.60
C ILE A 424 -5.73 -38.82 -13.45
N LEU A 425 -7.05 -38.96 -13.55
CA LEU A 425 -7.70 -39.55 -14.73
C LEU A 425 -8.84 -38.58 -15.11
N ASP A 426 -8.82 -38.14 -16.36
CA ASP A 426 -9.81 -37.31 -17.07
C ASP A 426 -9.67 -35.78 -17.17
N ALA A 427 -8.51 -35.19 -16.82
CA ALA A 427 -8.04 -33.97 -17.51
C ALA A 427 -6.53 -33.74 -17.27
N ASP A 428 -5.77 -33.58 -18.36
CA ASP A 428 -4.39 -33.07 -18.46
C ASP A 428 -3.20 -33.90 -17.97
N TYR A 429 -3.26 -35.23 -18.12
CA TYR A 429 -2.03 -36.06 -18.14
C TYR A 429 -1.10 -35.65 -19.30
N LYS A 430 -1.64 -35.14 -20.41
CA LYS A 430 -0.85 -34.66 -21.56
C LYS A 430 -0.03 -33.41 -21.23
N ASP A 431 -0.58 -32.44 -20.50
CA ASP A 431 0.12 -31.19 -20.19
C ASP A 431 1.20 -31.40 -19.13
N LEU A 432 0.93 -32.20 -18.10
CA LEU A 432 1.96 -32.62 -17.12
C LEU A 432 3.05 -33.49 -17.76
N TYR A 433 2.68 -34.40 -18.66
CA TYR A 433 3.63 -35.19 -19.46
C TYR A 433 4.44 -34.31 -20.43
N LEU A 434 3.83 -33.26 -21.00
CA LEU A 434 4.49 -32.27 -21.86
C LEU A 434 5.47 -31.41 -21.08
N ILE A 435 5.10 -30.93 -19.88
CA ILE A 435 5.96 -30.15 -18.99
C ILE A 435 7.15 -31.01 -18.53
N SER A 436 6.88 -32.23 -18.05
CA SER A 436 7.92 -33.15 -17.57
C SER A 436 8.85 -33.66 -18.67
N LYS A 437 8.39 -33.91 -19.91
CA LYS A 437 9.27 -34.27 -21.04
C LYS A 437 10.02 -33.07 -21.66
N LYS A 438 9.53 -31.83 -21.53
CA LYS A 438 10.09 -30.65 -22.21
C LYS A 438 11.01 -29.78 -21.37
N MET A 439 11.17 -30.07 -20.07
CA MET A 439 12.19 -29.42 -19.24
C MET A 439 13.63 -29.63 -19.74
N TYR A 440 13.87 -30.52 -20.70
CA TYR A 440 15.23 -30.82 -21.16
C TYR A 440 15.62 -30.36 -22.58
N ILE A 441 14.71 -30.09 -23.53
CA ILE A 441 15.13 -29.81 -24.92
C ILE A 441 14.22 -28.76 -25.61
N GLY A 442 14.70 -27.51 -25.62
CA GLY A 442 14.69 -26.67 -26.82
C GLY A 442 13.44 -25.89 -27.27
N ASN A 443 12.25 -26.00 -26.65
CA ASN A 443 11.05 -25.40 -27.28
C ASN A 443 10.14 -24.58 -26.35
N ILE A 444 10.51 -23.31 -26.16
CA ILE A 444 9.62 -22.22 -25.71
C ILE A 444 8.42 -22.05 -26.67
N LEU A 445 8.60 -22.33 -27.96
CA LEU A 445 7.58 -22.21 -29.03
C LEU A 445 6.36 -23.13 -28.85
N GLN A 446 6.44 -24.14 -27.98
CA GLN A 446 5.36 -25.11 -27.79
C GLN A 446 4.55 -24.91 -26.50
N LEU A 447 5.06 -24.16 -25.51
CA LEU A 447 4.25 -23.64 -24.40
C LEU A 447 3.23 -22.61 -24.91
N LEU A 448 3.57 -21.87 -25.98
CA LEU A 448 2.64 -21.01 -26.72
C LEU A 448 1.46 -21.78 -27.36
N LYS A 449 1.60 -23.09 -27.64
CA LYS A 449 0.47 -23.92 -28.09
C LYS A 449 -0.47 -24.32 -26.95
N ILE A 450 0.02 -24.46 -25.72
CA ILE A 450 -0.83 -24.68 -24.53
C ILE A 450 -1.69 -23.42 -24.26
N LYS A 451 -1.17 -22.23 -24.58
CA LYS A 451 -1.93 -20.97 -24.59
C LYS A 451 -3.18 -21.00 -25.49
N ILE A 452 -3.11 -21.69 -26.64
CA ILE A 452 -4.26 -21.84 -27.54
C ILE A 452 -5.37 -22.68 -26.90
N LEU A 453 -5.02 -23.67 -26.07
CA LEU A 453 -5.99 -24.48 -25.33
C LEU A 453 -6.58 -23.74 -24.12
N SER A 454 -5.79 -22.91 -23.42
CA SER A 454 -6.30 -22.07 -22.32
C SER A 454 -7.30 -21.00 -22.79
N LYS A 455 -7.22 -20.58 -24.05
CA LYS A 455 -8.20 -19.66 -24.66
C LYS A 455 -9.57 -20.32 -24.88
N ILE A 456 -9.62 -21.66 -24.97
CA ILE A 456 -10.86 -22.44 -25.10
C ILE A 456 -11.57 -22.58 -23.74
N TRP A 457 -10.85 -22.41 -22.63
CA TRP A 457 -11.43 -22.40 -21.28
C TRP A 457 -12.03 -21.05 -20.86
N LYS A 458 -11.88 -19.99 -21.68
CA LYS A 458 -12.55 -18.69 -21.48
C LYS A 458 -13.95 -18.61 -22.11
N THR A 459 -14.48 -19.72 -22.64
CA THR A 459 -15.78 -19.78 -23.33
C THR A 459 -16.77 -20.75 -22.70
N ASN A 460 -16.77 -20.92 -21.38
CA ASN A 460 -17.91 -21.46 -20.63
C ASN A 460 -18.04 -20.79 -19.26
#